data_AF-A0A847RAW6-F1
#
_entry.id   AF-A0A847RAW6-F1
#
_cell.length_a   1.000
_cell.length_b   1.000
_cell.length_c   1.000
_cell.angle_alpha   90.00
_cell.angle_beta   90.00
_cell.angle_gamma   90.00
#
_symmetry.space_group_name_H-M   'P 1'
#
loop_
_entity.id
_entity.type
_entity.pdbx_description
1 polymer ?
#
loop_
_entity_poly.entity_id
_entity_poly.type
_entity_poly.pdbx_seq_one_letter_code
_entity_poly.pdbx_strand_id
1 'polypeptide(L)'
;MNYLIIISCLVPVVTALLGWFIHRLAVHTFFTSILPKRQQALAQQLGAFAGQQLSFGIIKSKLTDPEKIKNIIPLVEAHLDTFLREKLPKAMPVLSMFIGDSIVNQIKSHLVAELDTLFPIMINQYLDNVEKDLNIEKMVADKVAGISAEQLQQISKQLLGNGIQQFTLLGALTGFICGLVAVILLCIF
;
A
#
# COMPACT_ATOMS: atom_id res chain seq x y z
N MET A 1 0.91 -4.09 64.64
CA MET A 1 -0.29 -4.39 63.84
C MET A 1 -0.46 -3.42 62.66
N ASN A 2 -0.37 -2.09 62.84
CA ASN A 2 -0.54 -1.12 61.75
C ASN A 2 0.50 -1.22 60.60
N TYR A 3 1.76 -1.56 60.90
CA TYR A 3 2.81 -1.65 59.87
C TYR A 3 2.59 -2.78 58.85
N LEU A 4 1.99 -3.90 59.27
CA LEU A 4 1.71 -5.04 58.39
C LEU A 4 0.60 -4.70 57.38
N ILE A 5 -0.43 -3.97 57.80
CA ILE A 5 -1.53 -3.53 56.92
C ILE A 5 -1.03 -2.53 55.87
N ILE A 6 -0.15 -1.62 56.28
CA ILE A 6 0.45 -0.62 55.37
C ILE A 6 1.32 -1.31 54.31
N ILE A 7 2.11 -2.32 54.69
CA ILE A 7 2.96 -3.08 53.76
C ILE A 7 2.11 -3.86 52.76
N SER A 8 1.05 -4.54 53.20
CA SER A 8 0.15 -5.28 52.30
C SER A 8 -0.58 -4.39 51.31
N CYS A 9 -0.89 -3.15 51.66
CA CYS A 9 -1.53 -2.20 50.73
C CYS A 9 -0.55 -1.62 49.70
N LEU A 10 0.75 -1.62 50.01
CA LEU A 10 1.80 -1.09 49.12
C LEU A 10 2.14 -2.07 47.98
N VAL A 11 2.01 -3.38 48.22
CA VAL A 11 2.40 -4.43 47.26
C VAL A 11 1.67 -4.29 45.91
N PRO A 12 0.33 -4.15 45.83
CA PRO A 12 -0.38 -4.01 44.56
C PRO A 12 -0.01 -2.76 43.77
N VAL A 13 0.33 -1.68 44.48
CA VAL A 13 0.74 -0.42 43.85
C VAL A 13 2.13 -0.57 43.23
N VAL A 14 3.07 -1.18 43.96
CA VAL A 14 4.43 -1.41 43.48
C VAL A 14 4.42 -2.37 42.29
N THR A 15 3.65 -3.46 42.34
CA THR A 15 3.57 -4.41 41.22
C THR A 15 2.88 -3.81 40.00
N ALA A 16 1.87 -2.95 40.18
CA ALA A 16 1.27 -2.18 39.08
C ALA A 16 2.28 -1.24 38.41
N LEU A 17 3.08 -0.51 39.20
CA LEU A 17 4.12 0.38 38.68
C LEU A 17 5.22 -0.40 37.94
N LEU A 18 5.64 -1.55 38.47
CA LEU A 18 6.60 -2.43 37.82
C LEU A 18 6.05 -2.98 36.50
N GLY A 19 4.79 -3.44 36.48
CA GLY A 19 4.13 -3.95 35.28
C GLY A 19 4.01 -2.90 34.18
N TRP A 20 3.64 -1.67 34.55
CA TRP A 20 3.64 -0.51 33.66
C TRP A 20 5.04 -0.21 33.10
N PHE A 21 6.06 -0.20 33.96
CA PHE A 21 7.43 0.11 33.58
C PHE A 21 8.00 -0.93 32.59
N ILE A 22 7.77 -2.22 32.86
CA ILE A 22 8.19 -3.33 31.98
C ILE A 22 7.54 -3.19 30.59
N HIS A 23 6.22 -2.96 30.54
CA HIS A 23 5.51 -2.81 29.26
C HIS A 23 5.97 -1.57 28.49
N ARG A 24 6.24 -0.46 29.19
CA ARG A 24 6.77 0.76 28.58
C ARG A 24 8.16 0.51 27.97
N LEU A 25 9.04 -0.20 28.68
CA LEU A 25 10.35 -0.58 28.16
C LEU A 25 10.24 -1.53 26.96
N ALA A 26 9.33 -2.51 27.01
CA ALA A 26 9.10 -3.45 25.92
C ALA A 26 8.70 -2.71 24.63
N VAL A 27 7.74 -1.78 24.73
CA VAL A 27 7.33 -0.91 23.62
C VAL A 27 8.52 -0.11 23.07
N HIS A 28 9.28 0.56 23.94
CA HIS A 28 10.41 1.37 23.51
C HIS A 28 11.47 0.55 22.78
N THR A 29 11.81 -0.63 23.31
CA THR A 29 12.82 -1.54 22.75
C THR A 29 12.36 -2.14 21.42
N PHE A 30 11.07 -2.42 21.31
CA PHE A 30 10.49 -2.95 20.08
C PHE A 30 10.68 -1.99 18.91
N PHE A 31 10.33 -0.72 19.09
CA PHE A 31 10.43 0.27 18.02
C PHE A 31 11.85 0.71 17.70
N THR A 32 12.74 0.75 18.70
CA THR A 32 14.12 1.24 18.52
C THR A 32 15.10 0.16 18.08
N SER A 33 14.92 -1.08 18.54
CA SER A 33 15.92 -2.14 18.35
C SER A 33 15.42 -3.32 17.55
N ILE A 34 14.18 -3.77 17.78
CA ILE A 34 13.66 -5.01 17.18
C ILE A 34 13.11 -4.74 15.77
N LEU A 35 12.34 -3.67 15.60
CA LEU A 35 11.71 -3.32 14.33
C LEU A 35 12.74 -3.03 13.23
N PRO A 36 13.81 -2.23 13.45
CA PRO A 36 14.83 -2.00 12.42
C PRO A 36 15.59 -3.28 12.05
N LYS A 37 15.90 -4.15 13.03
CA LYS A 37 16.57 -5.43 12.78
C LYS A 37 15.72 -6.39 11.93
N ARG A 38 14.39 -6.29 12.01
CA ARG A 38 13.46 -7.11 11.23
C ARG A 38 12.94 -6.42 9.97
N GLN A 39 13.31 -5.16 9.72
CA GLN A 39 12.88 -4.39 8.55
C GLN A 39 13.20 -5.10 7.25
N GLN A 40 14.40 -5.66 7.10
CA GLN A 40 14.79 -6.33 5.86
C GLN A 40 13.92 -7.55 5.55
N ALA A 41 13.59 -8.34 6.58
CA ALA A 41 12.67 -9.46 6.44
C ALA A 41 11.23 -9.00 6.11
N LEU A 42 10.78 -7.91 6.76
CA LEU A 42 9.48 -7.29 6.44
C LEU A 42 9.45 -6.77 5.00
N ALA A 43 10.53 -6.14 4.53
CA ALA A 43 10.65 -5.64 3.17
C ALA A 43 10.52 -6.76 2.14
N GLN A 44 11.19 -7.89 2.36
CA GLN A 44 11.07 -9.06 1.50
C GLN A 44 9.65 -9.64 1.50
N GLN A 45 9.02 -9.79 2.67
CA GLN A 45 7.65 -10.32 2.77
C GLN A 45 6.63 -9.38 2.12
N LEU A 46 6.75 -8.07 2.34
CA LEU A 46 5.90 -7.07 1.71
C LEU A 46 6.13 -7.00 0.20
N GLY A 47 7.37 -7.14 -0.25
CA GLY A 47 7.71 -7.27 -1.67
C GLY A 47 7.03 -8.49 -2.30
N ALA A 48 7.20 -9.67 -1.71
CA ALA A 48 6.59 -10.90 -2.20
C ALA A 48 5.05 -10.81 -2.20
N PHE A 49 4.46 -10.25 -1.15
CA PHE A 49 3.02 -10.02 -1.07
C PHE A 49 2.55 -9.05 -2.16
N ALA A 50 3.27 -7.95 -2.39
CA ALA A 50 2.95 -7.00 -3.46
C ALA A 50 3.08 -7.63 -4.85
N GLY A 51 4.11 -8.45 -5.10
CA GLY A 51 4.28 -9.17 -6.36
C GLY A 51 3.14 -10.17 -6.63
N GLN A 52 2.64 -10.84 -5.60
CA GLN A 52 1.49 -11.74 -5.70
C GLN A 52 0.18 -10.99 -5.96
N GLN A 53 -0.07 -9.92 -5.20
CA GLN A 53 -1.33 -9.17 -5.28
C GLN A 53 -1.41 -8.25 -6.52
N LEU A 54 -0.29 -7.68 -6.95
CA LEU A 54 -0.17 -6.83 -8.13
C LEU A 54 0.50 -7.59 -9.28
N SER A 55 0.07 -8.84 -9.52
CA SER A 55 0.61 -9.61 -10.63
C SER A 55 0.32 -8.89 -11.97
N PHE A 56 1.31 -8.90 -12.87
CA PHE A 56 1.19 -8.27 -14.19
C PHE A 56 0.01 -8.82 -14.99
N GLY A 57 -0.39 -10.08 -14.77
CA GLY A 57 -1.60 -10.64 -15.39
C GLY A 57 -2.89 -9.90 -15.04
N ILE A 58 -3.05 -9.48 -13.78
CA ILE A 58 -4.22 -8.68 -13.37
C ILE A 58 -4.17 -7.29 -14.02
N ILE A 59 -2.99 -6.66 -14.05
CA ILE A 59 -2.81 -5.35 -14.68
C ILE A 59 -3.11 -5.43 -16.19
N LYS A 60 -2.56 -6.44 -16.86
CA LYS A 60 -2.76 -6.73 -18.28
C LYS A 60 -4.22 -6.90 -18.61
N SER A 61 -4.92 -7.80 -17.92
CA SER A 61 -6.35 -8.03 -18.13
C SER A 61 -7.22 -6.78 -17.90
N LYS A 62 -6.88 -5.92 -16.94
CA LYS A 62 -7.60 -4.66 -16.69
C LYS A 62 -7.35 -3.59 -17.76
N LEU A 63 -6.14 -3.53 -18.31
CA LEU A 63 -5.77 -2.54 -19.33
C LEU A 63 -6.19 -2.96 -20.74
N THR A 64 -6.31 -4.26 -21.00
CA THR A 64 -6.82 -4.79 -22.28
C THR A 64 -8.32 -5.04 -22.27
N ASP A 65 -9.02 -4.58 -21.24
CA ASP A 65 -10.47 -4.73 -21.12
C ASP A 65 -11.16 -3.94 -22.26
N PRO A 66 -11.95 -4.60 -23.13
CA PRO A 66 -12.65 -3.96 -24.23
C PRO A 66 -13.53 -2.79 -23.79
N GLU A 67 -14.12 -2.86 -22.59
CA GLU A 67 -14.95 -1.75 -22.07
C GLU A 67 -14.11 -0.51 -21.75
N LYS A 68 -12.88 -0.70 -21.28
CA LYS A 68 -11.95 0.40 -20.98
C LYS A 68 -11.41 1.02 -22.25
N ILE A 69 -11.09 0.18 -23.24
CA ILE A 69 -10.65 0.61 -24.57
C ILE A 69 -11.72 1.46 -25.26
N LYS A 70 -13.01 1.10 -25.14
CA LYS A 70 -14.12 1.90 -25.68
C LYS A 70 -14.17 3.34 -25.16
N ASN A 71 -13.67 3.61 -23.95
CA ASN A 71 -13.61 4.98 -23.43
C ASN A 71 -12.53 5.83 -24.10
N ILE A 72 -11.59 5.21 -24.80
CA ILE A 72 -10.50 5.89 -25.53
C ILE A 72 -10.95 6.25 -26.96
N ILE A 73 -11.93 5.52 -27.51
CA ILE A 73 -12.45 5.73 -28.88
C ILE A 73 -12.85 7.19 -29.15
N PRO A 74 -13.64 7.88 -28.29
CA PRO A 74 -14.04 9.26 -28.55
C PRO A 74 -12.85 10.23 -28.65
N LEU A 75 -11.78 9.97 -27.87
CA LEU A 75 -10.55 10.76 -27.93
C LEU A 75 -9.85 10.58 -29.28
N VAL A 76 -9.80 9.35 -29.78
CA VAL A 76 -9.20 9.04 -31.08
C VAL A 76 -10.03 9.61 -32.22
N GLU A 77 -11.36 9.50 -32.15
CA GLU A 77 -12.29 10.10 -33.13
C GLU A 77 -12.12 11.62 -33.22
N ALA A 78 -11.97 12.30 -32.08
CA ALA A 78 -11.72 13.74 -32.05
C ALA A 78 -10.37 14.08 -32.70
N HIS A 79 -9.30 13.33 -32.40
CA HIS A 79 -7.99 13.56 -32.98
C HIS A 79 -7.95 13.28 -34.49
N LEU A 80 -8.69 12.25 -34.95
CA LEU A 80 -8.88 11.97 -36.37
C LEU A 80 -9.62 13.10 -37.07
N ASP A 81 -10.66 13.65 -36.46
CA ASP A 81 -11.40 14.76 -37.05
C ASP A 81 -10.51 15.98 -37.23
N THR A 82 -9.75 16.35 -36.20
CA THR A 82 -8.76 17.44 -36.27
C THR A 82 -7.69 17.15 -37.33
N PHE A 83 -7.17 15.92 -37.40
CA PHE A 83 -6.16 15.57 -38.39
C PHE A 83 -6.70 15.72 -39.82
N LEU A 84 -7.87 15.15 -40.11
CA LEU A 84 -8.45 15.14 -41.46
C LEU A 84 -8.94 16.53 -41.90
N ARG A 85 -9.47 17.35 -40.98
CA ARG A 85 -10.03 18.68 -41.30
C ARG A 85 -9.01 19.82 -41.24
N GLU A 86 -8.00 19.73 -40.39
CA GLU A 86 -7.06 20.84 -40.19
C GLU A 86 -5.63 20.54 -40.64
N LYS A 87 -5.11 19.34 -40.35
CA LYS A 87 -3.70 19.01 -40.64
C LYS A 87 -3.51 18.47 -42.05
N LEU A 88 -4.43 17.62 -42.51
CA LEU A 88 -4.37 17.01 -43.83
C LEU A 88 -4.46 18.03 -44.97
N PRO A 89 -5.32 19.07 -44.94
CA PRO A 89 -5.34 20.10 -45.98
C PRO A 89 -4.06 20.94 -46.04
N LYS A 90 -3.38 21.11 -44.89
CA LYS A 90 -2.09 21.81 -44.83
C LYS A 90 -0.94 20.98 -45.38
N ALA A 91 -0.93 19.68 -45.08
CA ALA A 91 0.14 18.78 -45.51
C ALA A 91 -0.04 18.26 -46.95
N MET A 92 -1.28 18.01 -47.37
CA MET A 92 -1.63 17.43 -48.66
C MET A 92 -2.87 18.12 -49.27
N PRO A 93 -2.72 19.37 -49.76
CA PRO A 93 -3.85 20.18 -50.24
C PRO A 93 -4.62 19.55 -51.41
N VAL A 94 -3.91 18.82 -52.27
CA VAL A 94 -4.52 18.15 -53.43
C VAL A 94 -5.42 16.99 -52.99
N LEU A 95 -5.02 16.20 -51.98
CA LEU A 95 -5.84 15.11 -51.47
C LEU A 95 -7.03 15.60 -50.63
N SER A 96 -6.90 16.72 -49.91
CA SER A 96 -7.98 17.21 -49.05
C SER A 96 -9.23 17.60 -49.83
N MET A 97 -9.09 18.00 -51.11
CA MET A 97 -10.24 18.32 -51.98
C MET A 97 -11.10 17.08 -52.30
N PHE A 98 -10.53 15.88 -52.20
CA PHE A 98 -11.23 14.60 -52.44
C PHE A 98 -11.75 13.95 -51.15
N ILE A 99 -11.37 14.48 -49.98
CA ILE A 99 -11.77 13.96 -48.67
C ILE A 99 -12.87 14.86 -48.10
N GLY A 100 -14.11 14.58 -48.50
CA GLY A 100 -15.31 15.20 -47.94
C GLY A 100 -15.81 14.50 -46.67
N ASP A 101 -16.89 15.01 -46.07
CA ASP A 101 -17.46 14.50 -44.81
C ASP A 101 -17.79 12.99 -44.86
N SER A 102 -18.24 12.49 -46.01
CA SER A 102 -18.52 11.06 -46.22
C SER A 102 -17.27 10.18 -46.08
N ILE A 103 -16.14 10.60 -46.66
CA ILE A 103 -14.87 9.87 -46.58
C ILE A 103 -14.30 9.97 -45.17
N VAL A 104 -14.41 11.14 -44.52
CA VAL A 104 -13.99 11.34 -43.12
C VAL A 104 -14.70 10.37 -42.18
N ASN A 105 -16.02 10.23 -42.32
CA ASN A 105 -16.80 9.32 -41.47
C ASN A 105 -16.45 7.85 -41.73
N GLN A 106 -16.21 7.45 -42.99
CA GLN A 106 -15.74 6.09 -43.31
C GLN A 106 -14.36 5.80 -42.73
N ILE A 107 -13.41 6.74 -42.84
CA ILE A 107 -12.08 6.59 -42.24
C ILE A 107 -12.20 6.42 -40.72
N LYS A 108 -13.01 7.25 -40.06
CA LYS A 108 -13.25 7.12 -38.62
C LYS A 108 -13.83 5.75 -38.27
N SER A 109 -14.90 5.31 -38.94
CA SER A 109 -15.54 4.04 -38.60
C SER A 109 -14.63 2.83 -38.81
N HIS A 110 -13.89 2.79 -39.92
CA HIS A 110 -12.96 1.70 -40.21
C HIS A 110 -11.76 1.71 -39.27
N LEU A 111 -11.20 2.89 -38.98
CA LEU A 111 -10.06 2.98 -38.08
C LEU A 111 -10.46 2.63 -36.65
N VAL A 112 -11.61 3.10 -36.16
CA VAL A 112 -12.09 2.74 -34.81
C VAL A 112 -12.29 1.24 -34.69
N ALA A 113 -12.89 0.59 -35.69
CA ALA A 113 -13.05 -0.87 -35.71
C ALA A 113 -11.69 -1.61 -35.72
N GLU A 114 -10.71 -1.08 -36.45
CA GLU A 114 -9.35 -1.64 -36.45
C GLU A 114 -8.68 -1.44 -35.08
N LEU A 115 -8.85 -0.28 -34.45
CA LEU A 115 -8.30 0.05 -33.14
C LEU A 115 -8.87 -0.82 -32.02
N ASP A 116 -10.14 -1.22 -32.09
CA ASP A 116 -10.74 -2.19 -31.16
C ASP A 116 -9.96 -3.51 -31.11
N THR A 117 -9.33 -3.90 -32.22
CA THR A 117 -8.52 -5.14 -32.30
C THR A 117 -7.04 -4.89 -32.05
N LEU A 118 -6.49 -3.76 -32.53
CA LEU A 118 -5.07 -3.44 -32.41
C LEU A 118 -4.69 -2.96 -31.00
N PHE A 119 -5.55 -2.20 -30.30
CA PHE A 119 -5.24 -1.67 -28.97
C PHE A 119 -4.91 -2.77 -27.95
N PRO A 120 -5.72 -3.84 -27.81
CA PRO A 120 -5.39 -4.95 -26.92
C PRO A 120 -4.01 -5.55 -27.24
N ILE A 121 -3.68 -5.73 -28.52
CA ILE A 121 -2.41 -6.32 -28.97
C ILE A 121 -1.23 -5.41 -28.60
N MET A 122 -1.35 -4.10 -28.89
CA MET A 122 -0.30 -3.13 -28.57
C MET A 122 -0.04 -3.01 -27.08
N ILE A 123 -1.11 -2.94 -26.27
CA ILE A 123 -1.01 -2.90 -24.80
C ILE A 123 -0.37 -4.20 -24.29
N ASN A 124 -0.82 -5.35 -24.78
CA ASN A 124 -0.24 -6.64 -24.39
C ASN A 124 1.26 -6.69 -24.65
N GLN A 125 1.69 -6.33 -25.86
CA GLN A 125 3.10 -6.39 -26.24
C GLN A 125 3.95 -5.37 -25.46
N TYR A 126 3.42 -4.18 -25.18
CA TYR A 126 4.08 -3.20 -24.32
C TYR A 126 4.24 -3.73 -22.89
N LEU A 127 3.16 -4.28 -22.31
CA LEU A 127 3.19 -4.82 -20.95
C LEU A 127 4.09 -6.05 -20.82
N ASP A 128 4.20 -6.89 -21.85
CA ASP A 128 5.12 -8.04 -21.86
C ASP A 128 6.60 -7.62 -21.82
N ASN A 129 6.93 -6.46 -22.39
CA ASN A 129 8.27 -5.89 -22.26
C ASN A 129 8.48 -5.26 -20.88
N VAL A 130 7.46 -4.54 -20.38
CA VAL A 130 7.50 -3.90 -19.06
C VAL A 130 7.61 -4.93 -17.94
N GLU A 131 6.92 -6.06 -18.02
CA GLU A 131 6.98 -7.14 -17.02
C GLU A 131 8.40 -7.70 -16.86
N LYS A 132 9.18 -7.76 -17.94
CA LYS A 132 10.57 -8.23 -17.90
C LYS A 132 11.50 -7.25 -17.18
N ASP A 133 11.21 -5.96 -17.28
CA ASP A 133 12.05 -4.90 -16.71
C ASP A 133 11.60 -4.47 -15.30
N LEU A 134 10.31 -4.61 -14.98
CA LEU A 134 9.74 -4.22 -13.69
C LEU A 134 9.48 -5.42 -12.79
N ASN A 135 10.41 -5.68 -11.88
CA ASN A 135 10.15 -6.60 -10.76
C ASN A 135 9.51 -5.82 -9.59
N ILE A 136 8.16 -5.87 -9.51
CA ILE A 136 7.37 -5.18 -8.47
C ILE A 136 7.80 -5.63 -7.07
N GLU A 137 8.05 -6.93 -6.87
CA GLU A 137 8.50 -7.47 -5.60
C GLU A 137 9.80 -6.82 -5.13
N LYS A 138 10.82 -6.76 -6.01
CA LYS A 138 12.09 -6.09 -5.71
C LYS A 138 11.90 -4.60 -5.48
N MET A 139 11.11 -3.93 -6.31
CA MET A 139 10.88 -2.49 -6.19
C MET A 139 10.28 -2.14 -4.83
N VAL A 140 9.27 -2.88 -4.39
CA VAL A 140 8.63 -2.66 -3.08
C VAL A 140 9.58 -3.02 -1.95
N ALA A 141 10.30 -4.14 -2.05
CA ALA A 141 11.28 -4.55 -1.05
C ALA A 141 12.38 -3.48 -0.88
N ASP A 142 12.95 -2.97 -1.97
CA ASP A 142 13.99 -1.95 -1.92
C ASP A 142 13.47 -0.63 -1.36
N LYS A 143 12.22 -0.25 -1.68
CA LYS A 143 11.62 0.96 -1.08
C LYS A 143 11.36 0.82 0.40
N VAL A 144 10.89 -0.34 0.87
CA VAL A 144 10.68 -0.57 2.31
C VAL A 144 12.01 -0.68 3.05
N ALA A 145 13.02 -1.32 2.46
CA ALA A 145 14.35 -1.42 3.02
C ALA A 145 15.08 -0.07 3.08
N GLY A 146 14.79 0.84 2.14
CA GLY A 146 15.34 2.19 2.11
C GLY A 146 14.73 3.17 3.11
N ILE A 147 13.67 2.80 3.84
CA ILE A 147 13.06 3.66 4.86
C ILE A 147 14.03 3.78 6.04
N SER A 148 14.29 5.02 6.48
CA SER A 148 15.11 5.25 7.66
C SER A 148 14.46 4.71 8.94
N ALA A 149 15.27 4.32 9.93
CA ALA A 149 14.76 3.82 11.21
C ALA A 149 13.81 4.81 11.91
N GLU A 150 14.09 6.11 11.79
CA GLU A 150 13.24 7.18 12.33
C GLU A 150 11.87 7.23 11.66
N GLN A 151 11.83 7.17 10.32
CA GLN A 151 10.59 7.15 9.55
C GLN A 151 9.77 5.89 9.86
N LEU A 152 10.42 4.72 9.95
CA LEU A 152 9.74 3.48 10.34
C LEU A 152 9.11 3.59 11.72
N GLN A 153 9.83 4.16 12.69
CA GLN A 153 9.29 4.39 14.02
C GLN A 153 8.09 5.34 13.97
N GLN A 154 8.17 6.44 13.22
CA GLN A 154 7.09 7.41 13.10
C GLN A 154 5.85 6.80 12.46
N ILE A 155 6.01 6.10 11.34
CA ILE A 155 4.92 5.40 10.63
C ILE A 155 4.26 4.40 11.56
N SER A 156 5.06 3.59 12.27
CA SER A 156 4.51 2.57 13.15
C SER A 156 3.78 3.16 14.35
N LYS A 157 4.32 4.22 14.98
CA LYS A 157 3.62 4.95 16.05
C LYS A 157 2.31 5.57 15.56
N GLN A 158 2.29 6.11 14.34
CA GLN A 158 1.09 6.70 13.76
C GLN A 158 0.03 5.64 13.46
N LEU A 159 0.44 4.47 12.95
CA LEU A 159 -0.46 3.38 12.61
C LEU A 159 -1.07 2.71 13.85
N LEU A 160 -0.28 2.52 14.91
CA LEU A 160 -0.77 1.93 16.16
C LEU A 160 -1.51 2.94 17.06
N GLY A 161 -1.29 4.25 16.86
CA GLY A 161 -1.98 5.32 17.58
C GLY A 161 -2.01 5.11 19.10
N ASN A 162 -3.23 5.17 19.67
CA ASN A 162 -3.45 4.97 21.11
C ASN A 162 -3.30 3.51 21.58
N GLY A 163 -3.20 2.54 20.66
CA GLY A 163 -3.01 1.13 21.02
C GLY A 163 -1.72 0.88 21.81
N ILE A 164 -0.67 1.68 21.57
CA ILE A 164 0.58 1.62 22.33
C ILE A 164 0.36 2.03 23.80
N GLN A 165 -0.46 3.06 24.02
CA GLN A 165 -0.79 3.53 25.37
C GLN A 165 -1.67 2.51 26.10
N GLN A 166 -2.65 1.92 25.40
CA GLN A 166 -3.49 0.85 25.93
C GLN A 166 -2.66 -0.37 26.34
N PHE A 167 -1.69 -0.77 25.53
CA PHE A 167 -0.78 -1.87 25.87
C PHE A 167 0.05 -1.57 27.13
N THR A 168 0.51 -0.33 27.28
CA THR A 168 1.25 0.10 28.48
C THR A 168 0.34 0.14 29.71
N LEU A 169 -0.93 0.54 29.56
CA LEU A 169 -1.93 0.55 30.63
C LEU A 169 -2.34 -0.86 31.06
N LEU A 170 -2.46 -1.81 30.12
CA LEU A 170 -2.69 -3.23 30.42
C LEU A 170 -1.57 -3.81 31.28
N GLY A 171 -0.32 -3.36 31.09
CA GLY A 171 0.79 -3.72 31.97
C GLY A 171 0.58 -3.27 33.42
N ALA A 172 0.03 -2.07 33.62
CA ALA A 172 -0.30 -1.58 34.96
C ALA A 172 -1.45 -2.39 35.58
N LEU A 173 -2.49 -2.68 34.80
CA LEU A 173 -3.66 -3.43 35.24
C LEU A 173 -3.30 -4.87 35.63
N THR A 174 -2.51 -5.55 34.81
CA THR A 174 -2.05 -6.92 35.10
C THR A 174 -1.13 -6.94 36.32
N GLY A 175 -0.21 -5.97 36.44
CA GLY A 175 0.63 -5.82 37.63
C GLY A 175 -0.19 -5.58 38.90
N PHE A 176 -1.27 -4.80 38.81
CA PHE A 176 -2.19 -4.56 39.93
C PHE A 176 -2.93 -5.84 40.34
N ILE A 177 -3.49 -6.57 39.38
CA ILE A 177 -4.18 -7.85 39.63
C ILE A 177 -3.24 -8.87 40.26
N CYS A 178 -2.03 -9.03 39.72
CA CYS A 178 -1.01 -9.92 40.29
C CYS A 178 -0.65 -9.53 41.74
N GLY A 179 -0.56 -8.23 42.03
CA GLY A 179 -0.30 -7.75 43.38
C GLY A 179 -1.45 -8.02 44.35
N LEU A 180 -2.70 -7.86 43.92
CA LEU A 180 -3.88 -8.24 44.72
C LEU A 180 -3.86 -9.73 45.05
N VAL A 181 -3.58 -10.58 44.06
CA VAL A 181 -3.46 -12.03 44.27
C VAL A 181 -2.34 -12.35 45.25
N ALA A 182 -1.19 -11.69 45.15
CA ALA A 182 -0.08 -11.87 46.08
C ALA A 182 -0.46 -11.51 47.52
N VAL A 183 -1.21 -10.42 47.73
CA VAL A 183 -1.70 -10.02 49.05
C VAL A 183 -2.70 -11.03 49.60
N ILE A 184 -3.63 -11.51 48.78
CA ILE A 184 -4.60 -12.54 49.18
C ILE A 184 -3.87 -13.81 49.64
N LEU A 185 -2.88 -14.27 48.88
CA LEU A 185 -2.07 -15.44 49.25
C LEU A 185 -1.31 -15.22 50.56
N LEU A 186 -0.72 -14.04 50.74
CA LEU A 186 0.03 -13.67 51.96
C LEU A 186 -0.88 -13.56 53.18
N CYS A 187 -2.15 -13.19 53.03
CA CYS A 187 -3.12 -13.21 54.13
C CYS A 187 -3.60 -14.62 54.50
N ILE A 188 -3.52 -15.58 53.58
CA ILE A 188 -3.96 -16.97 53.80
C ILE A 188 -2.87 -17.82 54.48
N PHE A 189 -1.60 -17.57 54.17
CA PHE A 189 -0.42 -18.28 54.69
C PHE A 189 0.19 -17.58 55.91
#